data_AF-A0A6V8D8L5-F1
#
_entry.id   AF-A0A6V8D8L5-F1
#
_cell.length_a   1.000
_cell.length_b   1.000
_cell.length_c   1.000
_cell.angle_alpha   90.00
_cell.angle_beta   90.00
_cell.angle_gamma   90.00
#
_symmetry.space_group_name_H-M   'P 1'
#
loop_
_entity.id
_entity.type
_entity.pdbx_description
1 polymer ?
#
loop_
_entity_poly.entity_id
_entity_poly.type
_entity_poly.pdbx_seq_one_letter_code
_entity_poly.pdbx_strand_id
1 'polypeptide(L)'
;TGVSLVLHPHNPMAPTVHANYRYFERGEGEKDGSWWFGGGADLTPSYLFEEDAQHFHQIHKDACDLHQVADYSAFKKWCDEYFHIKHRGERRGLGGIFFDDLNGASKTDCFEFVTDCAKSFLPSYLPILEKRKDLPFNEQQKEWQQLRRGRYVEFNLVYDRGTKFGLTTNGRIESILMSLPLTSRWEYCHEVAEGSEEELLLRVLRKPRDWIIE
;
A
#
# COMPACT_ATOMS: atom_id res chain seq x y z
N THR A 1 -9.73 3.36 -17.08
CA THR A 1 -10.69 3.15 -15.96
C THR A 1 -9.97 2.54 -14.78
N GLY A 2 -10.49 2.62 -13.56
CA GLY A 2 -9.89 1.95 -12.42
C GLY A 2 -10.66 2.11 -11.12
N VAL A 3 -10.30 1.28 -10.15
CA VAL A 3 -10.74 1.36 -8.75
C VAL A 3 -9.54 1.74 -7.88
N SER A 4 -9.77 2.61 -6.91
CA SER A 4 -8.77 3.05 -5.95
C SER A 4 -9.43 3.21 -4.59
N LEU A 5 -8.80 2.71 -3.54
CA LEU A 5 -9.31 2.82 -2.17
C LEU A 5 -8.17 3.06 -1.18
N VAL A 6 -8.50 3.78 -0.12
CA VAL A 6 -7.68 3.90 1.09
C VAL A 6 -8.61 3.76 2.28
N LEU A 7 -8.25 2.91 3.23
CA LEU A 7 -9.01 2.74 4.48
C LEU A 7 -8.12 3.10 5.65
N HIS A 8 -8.59 4.02 6.50
CA HIS A 8 -7.92 4.44 7.72
C HIS A 8 -8.72 4.00 8.95
N PRO A 9 -8.43 2.83 9.54
CA PRO A 9 -9.11 2.40 10.75
C PRO A 9 -8.97 3.39 11.90
N HIS A 10 -10.00 3.45 12.75
CA HIS A 10 -9.93 4.23 13.98
C HIS A 10 -8.91 3.64 14.96
N ASN A 11 -8.90 2.33 15.16
CA ASN A 11 -8.03 1.68 16.13
C ASN A 11 -6.56 1.67 15.64
N PRO A 12 -5.57 2.12 16.44
CA PRO A 12 -4.15 2.09 16.08
C PRO A 12 -3.61 0.67 15.79
N MET A 13 -4.24 -0.36 16.34
CA MET A 13 -3.86 -1.76 16.10
C MET A 13 -4.26 -2.25 14.71
N ALA A 14 -5.26 -1.61 14.09
CA ALA A 14 -5.71 -1.97 12.74
C ALA A 14 -4.96 -1.14 11.69
N PRO A 15 -4.29 -1.79 10.71
CA PRO A 15 -3.46 -1.09 9.74
C PRO A 15 -4.28 -0.29 8.74
N THR A 16 -3.73 0.85 8.29
CA THR A 16 -4.22 1.48 7.05
C THR A 16 -3.91 0.57 5.87
N VAL A 17 -4.81 0.50 4.89
CA VAL A 17 -4.57 -0.23 3.63
C VAL A 17 -4.89 0.64 2.43
N HIS A 18 -4.16 0.42 1.35
CA HIS A 18 -4.45 0.99 0.05
C HIS A 18 -4.49 -0.13 -1.00
N ALA A 19 -5.38 0.03 -1.98
CA ALA A 19 -5.39 -0.80 -3.18
C ALA A 19 -5.81 0.02 -4.40
N ASN A 20 -5.19 -0.28 -5.54
CA ASN A 20 -5.49 0.33 -6.82
C ASN A 20 -5.42 -0.73 -7.92
N TYR A 21 -6.40 -0.74 -8.82
CA TYR A 21 -6.38 -1.57 -10.02
C TYR A 21 -6.97 -0.78 -11.18
N ARG A 22 -6.19 -0.62 -12.26
CA ARG A 22 -6.54 0.27 -13.37
C ARG A 22 -6.14 -0.31 -14.72
N TYR A 23 -6.89 0.13 -15.72
CA TYR A 23 -6.63 -0.11 -17.13
C TYR A 23 -6.51 1.23 -17.86
N PHE A 24 -5.53 1.32 -18.74
CA PHE A 24 -5.36 2.45 -19.64
C PHE A 24 -5.32 1.96 -21.09
N GLU A 25 -5.94 2.70 -22.00
CA GLU A 25 -5.86 2.48 -23.44
C GLU A 25 -5.96 3.80 -24.22
N ARG A 26 -5.19 3.91 -25.30
CA ARG A 26 -5.24 4.98 -26.29
C ARG A 26 -5.58 4.41 -27.67
N GLY A 27 -6.56 5.02 -28.34
CA GLY A 27 -7.01 4.55 -29.65
C GLY A 27 -7.62 3.15 -29.57
N GLU A 28 -7.29 2.30 -30.53
CA GLU A 28 -7.79 0.91 -30.61
C GLU A 28 -6.93 -0.09 -29.80
N GLY A 29 -5.89 0.39 -29.12
CA GLY A 29 -5.05 -0.47 -28.28
C GLY A 29 -4.21 -1.48 -29.08
N GLU A 30 -3.94 -1.23 -30.36
CA GLU A 30 -3.19 -2.13 -31.26
C GLU A 30 -1.71 -1.76 -31.37
N LYS A 31 -1.35 -0.50 -31.07
CA LYS A 31 0.04 -0.04 -31.10
C LYS A 31 0.76 -0.48 -29.84
N ASP A 32 2.04 -0.81 -29.95
CA ASP A 32 2.86 -1.08 -28.77
C ASP A 32 2.84 0.10 -27.78
N GLY A 33 2.70 -0.20 -26.49
CA GLY A 33 2.54 0.79 -25.42
C GLY A 33 1.22 1.60 -25.44
N SER A 34 0.26 1.28 -26.32
CA SER A 34 -1.04 1.98 -26.36
C SER A 34 -2.01 1.56 -25.27
N TRP A 35 -1.75 0.45 -24.58
CA TRP A 35 -2.52 -0.04 -23.45
C TRP A 35 -1.61 -0.65 -22.39
N TRP A 36 -2.09 -0.65 -21.14
CA TRP A 36 -1.47 -1.38 -20.04
C TRP A 36 -2.41 -1.48 -18.85
N PHE A 37 -2.12 -2.44 -17.98
CA PHE A 37 -2.67 -2.48 -16.64
C PHE A 37 -1.68 -1.94 -15.63
N GLY A 38 -2.21 -1.44 -14.51
CA GLY A 38 -1.41 -1.08 -13.35
C GLY A 38 -2.20 -1.31 -12.09
N GLY A 39 -1.50 -1.46 -10.97
CA GLY A 39 -2.17 -1.68 -9.71
C GLY A 39 -1.26 -2.16 -8.60
N GLY A 40 -1.91 -2.64 -7.55
CA GLY A 40 -1.25 -3.11 -6.35
C GLY A 40 -2.10 -2.93 -5.11
N ALA A 41 -1.61 -3.48 -4.02
CA ALA A 41 -2.16 -3.29 -2.69
C ALA A 41 -1.00 -3.25 -1.68
N ASP A 42 -1.12 -2.40 -0.67
CA ASP A 42 -0.07 -2.21 0.34
C ASP A 42 -0.64 -1.94 1.74
N LEU A 43 0.07 -2.43 2.75
CA LEU A 43 -0.34 -2.42 4.15
C LEU A 43 0.51 -1.42 4.96
N THR A 44 -0.14 -0.50 5.67
CA THR A 44 0.49 0.55 6.47
C THR A 44 0.04 0.50 7.94
N PRO A 45 0.66 -0.36 8.77
CA PRO A 45 0.37 -0.44 10.20
C PRO A 45 0.92 0.74 11.00
N SER A 46 0.31 0.98 12.17
CA SER A 46 0.94 1.78 13.24
C SER A 46 1.73 0.92 14.23
N TYR A 47 1.36 -0.35 14.39
CA TYR A 47 2.07 -1.33 15.21
C TYR A 47 2.35 -2.60 14.40
N LEU A 48 3.53 -3.17 14.57
CA LEU A 48 3.93 -4.35 13.82
C LEU A 48 3.32 -5.62 14.43
N PHE A 49 2.49 -6.31 13.64
CA PHE A 49 2.09 -7.69 13.88
C PHE A 49 2.64 -8.53 12.74
N GLU A 50 3.66 -9.35 13.01
CA GLU A 50 4.35 -10.10 11.94
C GLU A 50 3.43 -11.06 11.21
N GLU A 51 2.49 -11.68 11.93
CA GLU A 51 1.54 -12.61 11.35
C GLU A 51 0.55 -11.93 10.38
N ASP A 52 0.25 -10.65 10.58
CA ASP A 52 -0.62 -9.90 9.68
C ASP A 52 0.12 -9.55 8.39
N ALA A 53 1.41 -9.22 8.50
CA ALA A 53 2.27 -8.98 7.36
C ALA A 53 2.44 -10.26 6.52
N GLN A 54 2.71 -11.40 7.17
CA GLN A 54 2.80 -12.71 6.52
C GLN A 54 1.50 -13.06 5.81
N HIS A 55 0.35 -12.95 6.48
CA HIS A 55 -0.97 -13.21 5.89
C HIS A 55 -1.21 -12.34 4.65
N PHE A 56 -1.02 -11.03 4.77
CA PHE A 56 -1.24 -10.09 3.66
C PHE A 56 -0.35 -10.43 2.46
N HIS A 57 0.93 -10.68 2.72
CA HIS A 57 1.91 -11.00 1.69
C HIS A 57 1.66 -12.36 1.04
N GLN A 58 1.26 -13.38 1.81
CA GLN A 58 0.96 -14.72 1.29
C GLN A 58 -0.24 -14.68 0.34
N ILE A 59 -1.33 -14.02 0.71
CA ILE A 59 -2.52 -13.92 -0.15
C ILE A 59 -2.21 -13.25 -1.50
N HIS A 60 -1.36 -12.22 -1.50
CA HIS A 60 -0.94 -11.58 -2.75
C HIS A 60 0.06 -12.42 -3.55
N LYS A 61 0.93 -13.20 -2.87
CA LYS A 61 1.80 -14.17 -3.54
C LYS A 61 0.99 -15.26 -4.22
N ASP A 62 0.04 -15.86 -3.51
CA ASP A 62 -0.85 -16.89 -4.04
C ASP A 62 -1.58 -16.39 -5.30
N ALA A 63 -2.01 -15.13 -5.31
CA ALA A 63 -2.63 -14.52 -6.49
C ALA A 63 -1.63 -14.36 -7.65
N CYS A 64 -0.37 -14.01 -7.37
CA CYS A 64 0.66 -13.91 -8.41
C CYS A 64 1.04 -15.29 -8.98
N ASP A 65 1.16 -16.31 -8.12
CA ASP A 65 1.60 -17.66 -8.51
C ASP A 65 0.64 -18.35 -9.50
N LEU A 66 -0.61 -17.90 -9.60
CA LEU A 66 -1.60 -18.38 -10.57
C LEU A 66 -1.35 -17.89 -12.01
N HIS A 67 -0.49 -16.87 -12.19
CA HIS A 67 -0.40 -16.11 -13.43
C HIS A 67 1.04 -16.00 -13.93
N GLN A 68 1.32 -16.44 -15.16
CA GLN A 68 2.65 -16.34 -15.76
C GLN A 68 3.12 -14.88 -16.00
N VAL A 69 2.17 -13.96 -16.08
CA VAL A 69 2.43 -12.52 -16.27
C VAL A 69 2.90 -11.83 -14.99
N ALA A 70 2.87 -12.54 -13.85
CA ALA A 70 3.14 -11.99 -12.54
C ALA A 70 4.43 -12.56 -11.94
N ASP A 71 5.20 -11.67 -11.32
CA ASP A 71 6.36 -12.02 -10.50
C ASP A 71 6.18 -11.33 -9.15
N TYR A 72 5.78 -12.11 -8.14
CA TYR A 72 5.58 -11.59 -6.79
C TYR A 72 6.83 -10.92 -6.24
N SER A 73 8.00 -11.53 -6.42
CA SER A 73 9.27 -10.99 -5.89
C SER A 73 9.60 -9.65 -6.54
N ALA A 74 9.37 -9.51 -7.85
CA ALA A 74 9.53 -8.25 -8.56
C ALA A 74 8.51 -7.19 -8.09
N PHE A 75 7.23 -7.54 -8.01
CA PHE A 75 6.17 -6.60 -7.62
C PHE A 75 6.27 -6.17 -6.15
N LYS A 76 6.70 -7.07 -5.27
CA LYS A 76 6.96 -6.76 -3.86
C LYS A 76 8.13 -5.81 -3.72
N LYS A 77 9.25 -6.09 -4.41
CA LYS A 77 10.41 -5.21 -4.43
C LYS A 77 10.04 -3.82 -4.98
N TRP A 78 9.26 -3.78 -6.06
CA TRP A 78 8.79 -2.52 -6.63
C TRP A 78 7.91 -1.75 -5.63
N CYS A 79 7.05 -2.44 -4.87
CA CYS A 79 6.25 -1.83 -3.81
C CYS A 79 7.14 -1.17 -2.73
N ASP A 80 8.18 -1.87 -2.26
CA ASP A 80 9.13 -1.36 -1.27
C ASP A 80 9.89 -0.12 -1.78
N GLU A 81 10.21 -0.07 -3.07
CA GLU A 81 10.92 1.03 -3.71
C GLU A 81 10.01 2.23 -4.00
N TYR A 82 8.77 1.97 -4.45
CA TYR A 82 7.80 3.00 -4.78
C TYR A 82 7.34 3.76 -3.55
N PHE A 83 6.99 3.05 -2.47
CA PHE A 83 6.45 3.63 -1.24
C PHE A 83 7.54 4.10 -0.25
N HIS A 84 8.66 4.63 -0.75
CA HIS A 84 9.78 5.10 0.05
C HIS A 84 9.74 6.61 0.30
N ILE A 85 9.66 7.01 1.57
CA ILE A 85 9.74 8.42 2.00
C ILE A 85 11.22 8.80 2.11
N LYS A 86 11.81 9.22 0.97
CA LYS A 86 13.26 9.40 0.82
C LYS A 86 13.88 10.33 1.88
N HIS A 87 13.20 11.41 2.25
CA HIS A 87 13.71 12.35 3.24
C HIS A 87 13.63 11.85 4.70
N ARG A 88 12.92 10.73 4.95
CA ARG A 88 12.85 10.05 6.26
C ARG A 88 13.69 8.77 6.29
N GLY A 89 14.07 8.23 5.13
CA GLY A 89 14.76 6.94 5.02
C GLY A 89 13.90 5.75 5.44
N GLU A 90 12.57 5.87 5.34
CA GLU A 90 11.61 4.84 5.76
C GLU A 90 10.51 4.63 4.72
N ARG A 91 9.95 3.42 4.66
CA ARG A 91 8.82 3.10 3.78
C ARG A 91 7.53 3.53 4.46
N ARG A 92 6.51 3.80 3.63
CA ARG A 92 5.17 4.17 4.10
C ARG A 92 4.59 3.08 5.00
N GLY A 93 4.76 1.82 4.61
CA GLY A 93 4.25 0.63 5.28
C GLY A 93 5.12 -0.60 5.04
N LEU A 94 4.54 -1.78 5.24
CA LEU A 94 5.23 -3.09 5.14
C LEU A 94 5.33 -3.61 3.71
N GLY A 95 4.78 -2.87 2.75
CA GLY A 95 4.75 -3.24 1.33
C GLY A 95 3.49 -4.03 0.98
N GLY A 96 3.64 -4.88 -0.03
CA GLY A 96 2.57 -5.65 -0.66
C GLY A 96 2.99 -5.94 -2.10
N ILE A 97 2.14 -5.64 -3.08
CA ILE A 97 2.51 -5.70 -4.50
C ILE A 97 2.28 -4.35 -5.15
N PHE A 98 3.15 -3.98 -6.09
CA PHE A 98 2.99 -2.82 -6.94
C PHE A 98 3.47 -3.15 -8.36
N PHE A 99 2.66 -2.80 -9.35
CA PHE A 99 2.99 -2.94 -10.76
C PHE A 99 2.39 -1.79 -11.58
N ASP A 100 3.08 -1.44 -12.65
CA ASP A 100 2.65 -0.49 -13.66
C ASP A 100 3.13 -0.96 -15.02
N ASP A 101 2.57 -0.40 -16.08
CA ASP A 101 2.94 -0.74 -17.46
C ASP A 101 2.85 -2.26 -17.78
N LEU A 102 1.92 -2.99 -17.12
CA LEU A 102 1.72 -4.41 -17.36
C LEU A 102 1.03 -4.64 -18.71
N ASN A 103 1.82 -5.03 -19.71
CA ASN A 103 1.38 -5.31 -21.07
C ASN A 103 2.20 -6.41 -21.78
N GLY A 104 2.99 -7.20 -21.03
CA GLY A 104 3.91 -8.20 -21.57
C GLY A 104 3.28 -9.49 -22.12
N ALA A 105 1.95 -9.60 -22.08
CA ALA A 105 1.19 -10.75 -22.56
C ALA A 105 -0.14 -10.30 -23.20
N SER A 106 -1.08 -11.22 -23.43
CA SER A 106 -2.37 -10.83 -23.99
C SER A 106 -3.15 -9.95 -23.00
N LYS A 107 -4.02 -9.07 -23.53
CA LYS A 107 -4.91 -8.24 -22.69
C LYS A 107 -5.76 -9.10 -21.74
N THR A 108 -6.17 -10.29 -22.19
CA THR A 108 -6.95 -11.24 -21.40
C THR A 108 -6.14 -11.77 -20.22
N ASP A 109 -4.92 -12.24 -20.45
CA ASP A 109 -4.07 -12.78 -19.37
C ASP A 109 -3.75 -11.70 -18.31
N CYS A 110 -3.41 -10.48 -18.76
CA CYS A 110 -3.19 -9.36 -17.84
C CYS A 110 -4.47 -8.98 -17.08
N PHE A 111 -5.63 -9.03 -17.73
CA PHE A 111 -6.91 -8.73 -17.09
C PHE A 111 -7.31 -9.78 -16.05
N GLU A 112 -7.08 -11.07 -16.32
CA GLU A 112 -7.31 -12.16 -15.37
C GLU A 112 -6.44 -12.01 -14.13
N PHE A 113 -5.14 -11.73 -14.30
CA PHE A 113 -4.24 -11.44 -13.19
C PHE A 113 -4.72 -10.26 -12.32
N VAL A 114 -5.06 -9.12 -12.95
CA VAL A 114 -5.57 -7.94 -12.22
C VAL A 114 -6.88 -8.23 -11.52
N THR A 115 -7.74 -9.03 -12.15
CA THR A 115 -9.02 -9.47 -11.57
C THR A 115 -8.79 -10.31 -10.31
N ASP A 116 -7.87 -11.26 -10.34
CA ASP A 116 -7.56 -12.08 -9.18
C ASP A 116 -6.85 -11.29 -8.09
N CYS A 117 -5.97 -10.34 -8.42
CA CYS A 117 -5.44 -9.39 -7.45
C CYS A 117 -6.55 -8.59 -6.75
N ALA A 118 -7.54 -8.12 -7.52
CA ALA A 118 -8.68 -7.39 -6.96
C ALA A 118 -9.55 -8.27 -6.05
N LYS A 119 -9.79 -9.54 -6.42
CA LYS A 119 -10.51 -10.50 -5.56
C LYS A 119 -9.74 -10.81 -4.28
N SER A 120 -8.40 -10.88 -4.34
CA SER A 120 -7.53 -11.16 -3.20
C SER A 120 -7.47 -10.04 -2.15
N PHE A 121 -7.94 -8.83 -2.47
CA PHE A 121 -7.93 -7.71 -1.53
C PHE A 121 -8.75 -7.97 -0.24
N LEU A 122 -9.97 -8.50 -0.36
CA LEU A 122 -10.79 -8.76 0.82
C LEU A 122 -10.21 -9.89 1.70
N PRO A 123 -9.81 -11.06 1.15
CA PRO A 123 -9.11 -12.08 1.91
C PRO A 123 -7.80 -11.61 2.53
N SER A 124 -7.05 -10.70 1.90
CA SER A 124 -5.78 -10.20 2.44
C SER A 124 -5.97 -9.25 3.62
N TYR A 125 -7.06 -8.47 3.65
CA TYR A 125 -7.24 -7.40 4.63
C TYR A 125 -8.35 -7.61 5.67
N LEU A 126 -9.49 -8.20 5.31
CA LEU A 126 -10.60 -8.36 6.26
C LEU A 126 -10.25 -9.18 7.51
N PRO A 127 -9.55 -10.32 7.42
CA PRO A 127 -9.18 -11.09 8.62
C PRO A 127 -8.28 -10.29 9.57
N ILE A 128 -7.37 -9.48 9.03
CA ILE A 128 -6.52 -8.57 9.80
C ILE A 128 -7.40 -7.52 10.50
N LEU A 129 -8.28 -6.86 9.76
CA LEU A 129 -9.15 -5.84 10.33
C LEU A 129 -10.03 -6.39 11.45
N GLU A 130 -10.65 -7.55 11.25
CA GLU A 130 -11.49 -8.21 12.26
C GLU A 130 -10.72 -8.55 13.53
N LYS A 131 -9.50 -9.05 13.41
CA LYS A 131 -8.62 -9.40 14.54
C LYS A 131 -8.18 -8.17 15.34
N ARG A 132 -7.97 -7.02 14.67
CA ARG A 132 -7.30 -5.86 15.28
C ARG A 132 -8.23 -4.71 15.69
N LYS A 133 -9.38 -4.54 15.01
CA LYS A 133 -10.20 -3.33 15.16
C LYS A 133 -10.75 -3.08 16.57
N ASP A 134 -10.90 -4.12 17.38
CA ASP A 134 -11.46 -4.04 18.74
C ASP A 134 -10.42 -4.20 19.86
N LEU A 135 -9.13 -4.29 19.53
CA LEU A 135 -8.08 -4.40 20.55
C LEU A 135 -8.01 -3.12 21.41
N PRO A 136 -7.77 -3.23 22.73
CA PRO A 136 -7.61 -2.07 23.58
C PRO A 136 -6.37 -1.28 23.14
N PHE A 137 -6.46 0.06 23.24
CA PHE A 137 -5.34 0.95 23.03
C PHE A 137 -5.39 2.11 24.03
N ASN A 138 -4.23 2.73 24.28
CA ASN A 138 -4.11 3.92 25.12
C ASN A 138 -3.90 5.20 24.28
N GLU A 139 -3.92 6.35 24.94
CA GLU A 139 -3.73 7.65 24.28
C GLU A 139 -2.37 7.76 23.58
N GLN A 140 -1.29 7.22 24.16
CA GLN A 140 0.04 7.25 23.54
C GLN A 140 0.05 6.49 22.20
N GLN A 141 -0.61 5.33 22.15
CA GLN A 141 -0.74 4.54 20.93
C GLN A 141 -1.59 5.25 19.87
N LYS A 142 -2.58 6.04 20.33
CA LYS A 142 -3.40 6.87 19.45
C LYS A 142 -2.62 8.06 18.88
N GLU A 143 -1.79 8.70 19.69
CA GLU A 143 -0.88 9.78 19.27
C GLU A 143 0.15 9.26 18.26
N TRP A 144 0.74 8.08 18.52
CA TRP A 144 1.63 7.42 17.58
C TRP A 144 0.97 7.15 16.23
N GLN A 145 -0.28 6.67 16.21
CA GLN A 145 -1.05 6.53 14.96
C GLN A 145 -1.15 7.86 14.20
N GLN A 146 -1.32 8.99 14.89
CA GLN A 146 -1.38 10.30 14.22
C GLN A 146 -0.05 10.70 13.57
N LEU A 147 1.07 10.38 14.23
CA LEU A 147 2.41 10.60 13.68
C LEU A 147 2.67 9.69 12.46
N ARG A 148 2.27 8.42 12.52
CA ARG A 148 2.32 7.50 11.37
C ARG A 148 1.44 7.96 10.22
N ARG A 149 0.24 8.48 10.50
CA ARG A 149 -0.64 9.11 9.50
C ARG A 149 -0.01 10.36 8.88
N GLY A 150 0.75 11.14 9.66
CA GLY A 150 1.55 12.25 9.14
C GLY A 150 2.54 11.79 8.05
N ARG A 151 3.17 10.62 8.22
CA ARG A 151 4.04 10.01 7.19
C ARG A 151 3.27 9.57 5.95
N TYR A 152 2.05 9.07 6.12
CA TYR A 152 1.17 8.74 4.99
C TYR A 152 0.85 9.98 4.15
N VAL A 153 0.53 11.10 4.81
CA VAL A 153 0.29 12.40 4.16
C VAL A 153 1.56 12.92 3.47
N GLU A 154 2.71 12.85 4.14
CA GLU A 154 4.00 13.24 3.55
C GLU A 154 4.28 12.49 2.25
N PHE A 155 4.04 11.17 2.21
CA PHE A 155 4.21 10.40 0.99
C PHE A 155 3.28 10.87 -0.13
N ASN A 156 1.97 10.95 0.15
CA ASN A 156 0.98 11.25 -0.88
C ASN A 156 1.18 12.65 -1.48
N LEU A 157 1.54 13.64 -0.67
CA LEU A 157 1.71 15.02 -1.14
C LEU A 157 3.06 15.28 -1.80
N VAL A 158 4.13 14.57 -1.41
CA VAL A 158 5.50 14.85 -1.89
C VAL A 158 5.92 13.91 -3.03
N TYR A 159 5.61 12.61 -2.91
CA TYR A 159 6.19 11.56 -3.74
C TYR A 159 5.20 10.83 -4.63
N ASP A 160 3.93 10.69 -4.24
CA ASP A 160 2.98 9.91 -5.02
C ASP A 160 2.72 10.54 -6.39
N ARG A 161 3.07 9.80 -7.45
CA ARG A 161 2.95 10.27 -8.83
C ARG A 161 1.49 10.51 -9.20
N GLY A 162 0.57 9.65 -8.75
CA GLY A 162 -0.85 9.74 -9.05
C GLY A 162 -1.48 11.01 -8.46
N THR A 163 -1.22 11.26 -7.18
CA THR A 163 -1.69 12.47 -6.48
C THR A 163 -1.14 13.74 -7.12
N LYS A 164 0.19 13.79 -7.35
CA LYS A 164 0.83 14.97 -7.92
C LYS A 164 0.33 15.27 -9.33
N PHE A 165 0.22 14.25 -10.18
CA PHE A 165 -0.35 14.38 -11.52
C PHE A 165 -1.78 14.92 -11.43
N GLY A 166 -2.66 14.27 -10.67
CA GLY A 166 -4.07 14.65 -10.56
C GLY A 166 -4.29 16.09 -10.09
N LEU A 167 -3.49 16.56 -9.12
CA LEU A 167 -3.56 17.94 -8.63
C LEU A 167 -3.10 18.96 -9.69
N THR A 168 -2.17 18.59 -10.56
CA THR A 168 -1.65 19.48 -11.62
C THR A 168 -2.48 19.47 -12.90
N THR A 169 -3.25 18.41 -13.17
CA THR A 169 -4.00 18.24 -14.43
C THR A 169 -5.50 18.46 -14.28
N ASN A 170 -5.93 19.27 -13.30
CA ASN A 170 -7.34 19.61 -13.05
C ASN A 170 -8.25 18.37 -12.83
N GLY A 171 -7.69 17.32 -12.22
CA GLY A 171 -8.48 16.15 -11.83
C GLY A 171 -9.48 16.46 -10.72
N ARG A 172 -10.41 15.53 -10.45
CA ARG A 172 -11.40 15.70 -9.39
C ARG A 172 -10.73 15.68 -8.01
N ILE A 173 -10.52 16.86 -7.43
CA ILE A 173 -9.76 17.07 -6.19
C ILE A 173 -10.22 16.16 -5.04
N GLU A 174 -11.52 16.08 -4.77
CA GLU A 174 -12.08 15.21 -3.73
C GLU A 174 -11.78 13.71 -3.94
N SER A 175 -11.67 13.28 -5.20
CA SER A 175 -11.30 11.90 -5.52
C SER A 175 -9.80 11.64 -5.37
N ILE A 176 -8.97 12.67 -5.60
CA ILE A 176 -7.51 12.58 -5.43
C ILE A 176 -7.14 12.58 -3.94
N LEU A 177 -7.76 13.48 -3.16
CA LEU A 177 -7.47 13.66 -1.74
C LEU A 177 -8.22 12.68 -0.82
N MET A 178 -9.04 11.78 -1.37
CA MET A 178 -9.68 10.68 -0.62
C MET A 178 -8.66 9.85 0.18
N SER A 179 -7.41 9.81 -0.27
CA SER A 179 -6.32 9.12 0.40
C SER A 179 -5.85 9.77 1.71
N LEU A 180 -6.28 10.99 2.03
CA LEU A 180 -5.83 11.66 3.25
C LEU A 180 -6.62 11.18 4.47
N PRO A 181 -5.95 10.96 5.63
CA PRO A 181 -6.62 10.58 6.85
C PRO A 181 -7.44 11.75 7.43
N LEU A 182 -8.48 11.41 8.20
CA LEU A 182 -9.31 12.40 8.91
C LEU A 182 -8.48 13.33 9.81
N THR A 183 -7.46 12.78 10.47
CA THR A 183 -6.53 13.50 11.34
C THR A 183 -5.11 12.98 11.14
N SER A 184 -4.12 13.85 11.33
CA SER A 184 -2.70 13.54 11.32
C SER A 184 -1.95 14.51 12.23
N ARG A 185 -0.71 14.16 12.61
CA ARG A 185 0.11 14.96 13.54
C ARG A 185 1.55 15.02 13.08
N TRP A 186 2.18 16.16 13.33
CA TRP A 186 3.62 16.37 13.17
C TRP A 186 4.17 16.97 14.45
N GLU A 187 5.32 16.45 14.87
CA GLU A 187 6.03 16.92 16.05
C GLU A 187 7.49 17.16 15.71
N TYR A 188 8.03 18.24 16.25
CA TYR A 188 9.43 18.61 16.08
C TYR A 188 10.32 17.61 16.83
N CYS A 189 11.29 17.02 16.12
CA CYS A 189 12.27 16.09 16.70
C CYS A 189 11.67 14.94 17.54
N HIS A 190 10.50 14.43 17.16
CA HIS A 190 9.91 13.27 17.85
C HIS A 190 10.80 12.02 17.71
N GLU A 191 11.11 11.40 18.84
CA GLU A 191 11.82 10.14 18.96
C GLU A 191 10.96 9.11 19.70
N VAL A 192 11.12 7.84 19.33
CA VAL A 192 10.44 6.71 20.02
C VAL A 192 11.36 6.13 21.08
N ALA A 193 10.80 5.56 22.13
CA ALA A 193 11.59 4.92 23.18
C ALA A 193 12.32 3.67 22.64
N GLU A 194 13.56 3.45 23.10
CA GLU A 194 14.34 2.27 22.74
C GLU A 194 13.65 1.00 23.24
N GLY A 195 13.55 -0.02 22.38
CA GLY A 195 12.89 -1.29 22.67
C GLY A 195 11.36 -1.24 22.61
N SER A 196 10.76 -0.10 22.25
CA SER A 196 9.30 0.03 22.15
C SER A 196 8.74 -0.63 20.88
N GLU A 197 7.44 -0.90 20.87
CA GLU A 197 6.76 -1.46 19.68
C GLU A 197 6.80 -0.49 18.49
N GLU A 198 6.81 0.82 18.74
CA GLU A 198 7.01 1.85 17.72
C GLU A 198 8.39 1.76 17.09
N GLU A 199 9.44 1.52 17.90
CA GLU A 199 10.80 1.33 17.40
C GLU A 199 10.91 0.07 16.54
N LEU A 200 10.26 -1.04 16.95
CA LEU A 200 10.21 -2.28 16.17
C LEU A 200 9.62 -2.06 14.77
N LEU A 201 8.50 -1.33 14.67
CA LEU A 201 7.94 -0.96 13.38
C LEU A 201 8.94 -0.13 12.56
N LEU A 202 9.51 0.93 13.14
CA LEU A 202 10.44 1.82 12.42
C LEU A 202 11.67 1.08 11.89
N ARG A 203 12.20 0.09 12.62
CA ARG A 203 13.31 -0.75 12.15
C ARG A 203 12.98 -1.45 10.83
N VAL A 204 11.79 -2.04 10.73
CA VAL A 204 11.32 -2.73 9.52
C VAL A 204 11.02 -1.75 8.40
N LEU A 205 10.44 -0.58 8.70
CA LEU A 205 10.19 0.45 7.68
C LEU A 205 11.50 1.04 7.10
N ARG A 206 12.58 1.08 7.88
CA ARG A 206 13.91 1.49 7.40
C ARG A 206 14.64 0.39 6.63
N LYS A 207 14.33 -0.88 6.91
CA LYS A 207 14.94 -2.05 6.29
C LYS A 207 13.85 -3.10 5.99
N PRO A 208 13.14 -2.98 4.85
CA PRO A 208 12.18 -3.99 4.42
C PRO A 208 12.83 -5.36 4.40
N ARG A 209 12.06 -6.37 4.78
CA ARG A 209 12.46 -7.77 4.76
C ARG A 209 11.45 -8.59 3.97
N ASP A 210 11.78 -9.84 3.74
CA ASP A 210 10.80 -10.80 3.22
C ASP A 210 9.80 -11.18 4.32
N TRP A 211 8.56 -11.43 3.90
CA TRP A 211 7.45 -11.83 4.76
C TRP A 211 6.96 -13.24 4.45
N ILE A 212 7.39 -13.84 3.34
CA ILE A 212 7.08 -15.22 3.01
C ILE A 212 8.09 -16.10 3.75
N ILE A 213 7.58 -17.02 4.57
CA ILE A 213 8.38 -18.02 5.27
C ILE A 213 8.38 -19.28 4.40
N GLU A 214 9.56 -19.81 4.09
CA GLU A 214 9.74 -21.11 3.42
C GLU A 214 9.34 -22.30 4.33
#